data_AF-A0A519NTL0-F1
#
_entry.id   AF-A0A519NTL0-F1
#
_cell.length_a   1.000
_cell.length_b   1.000
_cell.length_c   1.000
_cell.angle_alpha   90.00
_cell.angle_beta   90.00
_cell.angle_gamma   90.00
#
_symmetry.space_group_name_H-M   'P 1'
#
loop_
_entity.id
_entity.type
_entity.pdbx_description
1 polymer ?
#
loop_
_entity_poly.entity_id
_entity_poly.type
_entity_poly.pdbx_seq_one_letter_code
_entity_poly.pdbx_strand_id
1 'polypeptide(L)'
;TIDYLNPHGTSTPVGDAKEMEAVRAVFGDKAPLISSTKSLTGHSLGAAGAQEAIYCLLMMQNGFAAESAHIENLDPAFEGMPILRQRKDVELTTVMSNSFGFGGTNGTLILSKDGL
;
A
#
# COMPACT_ATOMS: atom_id res chain seq x y z
N THR A 1 -7.77 13.76 -1.19
CA THR A 1 -6.53 13.17 -1.76
C THR A 1 -6.29 11.85 -1.08
N ILE A 2 -5.44 10.96 -1.61
CA ILE A 2 -5.02 9.75 -0.89
C ILE A 2 -3.72 10.08 -0.17
N ASP A 3 -3.64 9.81 1.13
CA ASP A 3 -2.46 10.10 1.95
C ASP A 3 -1.51 8.89 1.99
N TYR A 4 -2.09 7.68 2.00
CA TYR A 4 -1.37 6.42 2.09
C TYR A 4 -2.03 5.33 1.21
N LEU A 5 -1.19 4.48 0.61
CA LEU A 5 -1.58 3.29 -0.15
C LEU A 5 -0.92 2.05 0.45
N ASN A 6 -1.74 1.08 0.83
CA ASN A 6 -1.36 -0.32 1.00
C ASN A 6 -1.53 -1.02 -0.36
N PRO A 7 -0.46 -1.30 -1.12
CA PRO A 7 -0.56 -2.03 -2.37
C PRO A 7 -0.94 -3.49 -2.09
N HIS A 8 -1.32 -4.22 -3.13
CA HIS A 8 -1.43 -5.68 -3.05
C HIS A 8 -0.05 -6.30 -2.80
N GLY A 9 1.01 -5.82 -3.47
CA GLY A 9 2.43 -6.02 -3.12
C GLY A 9 2.80 -7.40 -2.57
N THR A 10 2.84 -8.41 -3.43
CA THR A 10 3.03 -9.83 -3.04
C THR A 10 4.50 -10.27 -3.04
N SER A 11 5.44 -9.35 -3.26
CA SER A 11 6.86 -9.67 -3.45
C SER A 11 7.10 -10.52 -4.71
N THR A 12 6.23 -10.38 -5.72
CA THR A 12 6.42 -11.03 -7.02
C THR A 12 6.98 -10.00 -8.01
N PRO A 13 8.08 -10.29 -8.72
CA PRO A 13 8.73 -9.30 -9.59
C PRO A 13 7.78 -8.66 -10.61
N VAL A 14 6.93 -9.49 -11.24
CA VAL A 14 5.96 -9.01 -12.24
C VAL A 14 4.80 -8.25 -11.61
N GLY A 15 4.25 -8.75 -10.50
CA GLY A 15 3.08 -8.16 -9.85
C GLY A 15 3.39 -6.78 -9.28
N ASP A 16 4.49 -6.67 -8.54
CA ASP A 16 4.89 -5.44 -7.88
C ASP A 16 5.25 -4.35 -8.92
N ALA A 17 5.98 -4.71 -9.99
CA ALA A 17 6.26 -3.82 -11.11
C ALA A 17 4.98 -3.28 -11.75
N LYS A 18 4.02 -4.16 -12.06
CA LYS A 18 2.76 -3.78 -12.71
C LYS A 18 1.86 -2.92 -11.82
N GLU A 19 1.81 -3.21 -10.52
CA GLU A 19 1.06 -2.39 -9.58
C GLU A 19 1.67 -0.99 -9.47
N MET A 20 2.99 -0.87 -9.39
CA MET A 20 3.66 0.44 -9.32
C MET A 20 3.56 1.25 -10.62
N GLU A 21 3.59 0.60 -11.79
CA GLU A 21 3.25 1.24 -13.07
C GLU A 21 1.84 1.85 -13.03
N ALA A 22 0.85 1.10 -12.53
CA ALA A 22 -0.52 1.57 -12.40
C ALA A 22 -0.63 2.75 -11.40
N VAL A 23 0.08 2.69 -10.27
CA VAL A 23 0.15 3.80 -9.31
C VAL A 23 0.74 5.05 -9.97
N ARG A 24 1.83 4.94 -10.73
CA ARG A 24 2.39 6.08 -11.47
C ARG A 24 1.42 6.64 -12.50
N ALA A 25 0.72 5.78 -13.23
CA ALA A 25 -0.27 6.22 -14.22
C ALA A 25 -1.44 6.98 -13.60
N VAL A 26 -1.88 6.59 -12.39
CA VAL A 26 -3.00 7.23 -11.68
C VAL A 26 -2.58 8.51 -10.95
N PHE A 27 -1.44 8.48 -10.25
CA PHE A 27 -1.06 9.55 -9.33
C PHE A 27 0.04 10.47 -9.85
N GLY A 28 0.85 10.05 -10.83
CA GLY A 28 2.03 10.77 -11.28
C GLY A 28 2.94 11.17 -10.12
N ASP A 29 3.34 12.45 -10.09
CA ASP A 29 4.20 13.02 -9.04
C ASP A 29 3.49 13.19 -7.68
N LYS A 30 2.18 12.89 -7.60
CA LYS A 30 1.36 13.02 -6.38
C LYS A 30 1.05 11.67 -5.74
N ALA A 31 1.93 10.68 -5.92
CA ALA A 31 1.76 9.36 -5.30
C ALA A 31 1.65 9.50 -3.76
N PRO A 32 0.72 8.77 -3.12
CA PRO A 32 0.60 8.73 -1.65
C PRO A 32 1.81 8.01 -1.05
N LEU A 33 2.00 8.06 0.27
CA LEU A 33 2.97 7.19 0.94
C LEU A 33 2.63 5.71 0.67
N ILE A 34 3.61 4.83 0.45
CA ILE A 34 3.36 3.43 0.07
C ILE A 34 4.14 2.48 0.97
N SER A 35 3.47 1.45 1.51
CA SER A 35 4.14 0.28 2.08
C SER A 35 3.32 -0.99 1.93
N SER A 36 3.96 -2.12 1.61
CA SER A 36 3.29 -3.42 1.63
C SER A 36 3.39 -4.05 3.01
N THR A 37 2.26 -4.20 3.71
CA THR A 37 2.17 -4.92 4.98
C THR A 37 2.48 -6.41 4.84
N LYS A 38 2.37 -6.99 3.63
CA LYS A 38 2.75 -8.40 3.38
C LYS A 38 4.23 -8.66 3.62
N SER A 39 5.08 -7.63 3.58
CA SER A 39 6.48 -7.75 3.99
C SER A 39 6.65 -8.21 5.45
N LEU A 40 5.66 -7.92 6.31
CA LEU A 40 5.63 -8.31 7.72
C LEU A 40 4.73 -9.52 7.97
N THR A 41 3.63 -9.65 7.23
CA THR A 41 2.55 -10.60 7.54
C THR A 41 2.49 -11.81 6.60
N GLY A 42 3.24 -11.80 5.51
CA GLY A 42 3.08 -12.75 4.42
C GLY A 42 1.73 -12.60 3.69
N HIS A 43 1.44 -13.54 2.79
CA HIS A 43 0.22 -13.52 1.98
C HIS A 43 -0.80 -14.58 2.43
N SER A 44 -1.83 -14.15 3.16
CA SER A 44 -2.91 -14.98 3.72
C SER A 44 -4.07 -15.27 2.75
N LEU A 45 -3.83 -15.19 1.44
CA LEU A 45 -4.81 -15.43 0.37
C LEU A 45 -6.11 -14.62 0.59
N GLY A 46 -7.25 -15.31 0.69
CA GLY A 46 -8.57 -14.69 0.83
C GLY A 46 -8.74 -13.84 2.10
N ALA A 47 -7.89 -14.02 3.12
CA ALA A 47 -7.92 -13.21 4.33
C ALA A 47 -7.15 -11.88 4.17
N ALA A 48 -6.27 -11.75 3.17
CA ALA A 48 -5.36 -10.61 3.04
C ALA A 48 -6.13 -9.29 2.93
N GLY A 49 -7.18 -9.22 2.10
CA GLY A 49 -7.95 -7.99 1.93
C GLY A 49 -8.60 -7.49 3.24
N ALA A 50 -9.14 -8.40 4.06
CA ALA A 50 -9.73 -8.03 5.35
C ALA A 50 -8.67 -7.58 6.37
N GLN A 51 -7.54 -8.29 6.43
CA GLN A 51 -6.43 -7.96 7.31
C GLN A 51 -5.80 -6.60 6.96
N GLU A 52 -5.56 -6.35 5.68
CA GLU A 52 -4.95 -5.11 5.20
C GLU A 52 -5.87 -3.90 5.39
N ALA A 53 -7.18 -4.08 5.24
CA ALA A 53 -8.15 -3.06 5.62
C ALA A 53 -8.08 -2.74 7.12
N ILE A 54 -7.98 -3.76 8.00
CA ILE A 54 -7.81 -3.57 9.44
C ILE A 54 -6.50 -2.84 9.75
N TYR A 55 -5.39 -3.21 9.09
CA TYR A 55 -4.10 -2.54 9.28
C TYR A 55 -4.17 -1.07 8.87
N CYS A 56 -4.83 -0.76 7.74
CA CYS A 56 -5.11 0.59 7.30
C CYS A 56 -5.91 1.39 8.34
N LEU A 57 -6.97 0.81 8.90
CA LEU A 57 -7.75 1.45 9.97
C LEU A 57 -6.91 1.73 11.21
N LEU A 58 -6.07 0.78 11.63
CA LEU A 58 -5.17 0.97 12.77
C LEU A 58 -4.13 2.07 12.51
N MET A 59 -3.58 2.13 11.30
CA MET A 59 -2.67 3.20 10.85
C MET A 59 -3.35 4.58 10.90
N MET A 60 -4.58 4.68 10.40
CA MET A 60 -5.39 5.91 10.46
C MET A 60 -5.76 6.33 11.89
N GLN A 61 -6.13 5.36 12.73
CA GLN A 61 -6.56 5.59 14.10
C GLN A 61 -5.41 6.06 15.00
N ASN A 62 -4.20 5.56 14.76
CA ASN A 62 -3.05 5.79 15.62
C ASN A 62 -1.99 6.73 15.02
N GLY A 63 -2.27 7.36 13.88
CA GLY A 63 -1.41 8.40 13.30
C GLY A 63 -0.03 7.89 12.86
N PHE A 64 0.02 6.77 12.14
CA PHE A 64 1.27 6.28 11.55
C PHE A 64 1.05 5.52 10.25
N ALA A 65 2.11 5.42 9.44
CA ALA A 65 2.22 4.49 8.32
C ALA A 65 3.32 3.45 8.62
N ALA A 66 3.03 2.18 8.35
CA ALA A 66 3.95 1.07 8.54
C ALA A 66 5.11 1.13 7.54
N GLU A 67 6.15 0.35 7.79
CA GLU A 67 7.22 0.14 6.81
C GLU A 67 6.88 -0.99 5.85
N SER A 68 7.45 -0.91 4.65
CA SER A 68 7.65 -2.06 3.77
C SER A 68 9.01 -2.67 4.13
N ALA A 69 8.98 -3.69 4.98
CA ALA A 69 10.16 -4.30 5.56
C ALA A 69 11.01 -5.03 4.52
N HIS A 70 12.27 -5.32 4.90
CA HIS A 70 13.21 -6.15 4.14
C HIS A 70 13.64 -5.61 2.76
N ILE A 71 13.45 -4.31 2.49
CA ILE A 71 13.98 -3.66 1.29
C ILE A 71 15.42 -3.20 1.54
N GLU A 72 16.38 -4.04 1.17
CA GLU A 72 17.81 -3.66 1.16
C GLU A 72 18.16 -2.80 -0.06
N ASN A 73 17.67 -3.21 -1.23
CA ASN A 73 17.87 -2.53 -2.51
C ASN A 73 16.52 -2.28 -3.15
N LEU A 74 16.18 -1.02 -3.41
CA LEU A 74 14.95 -0.67 -4.09
C LEU A 74 15.10 -0.97 -5.60
N ASP A 75 14.08 -1.59 -6.19
CA ASP A 75 14.06 -1.82 -7.64
C ASP A 75 14.11 -0.48 -8.38
N PRO A 76 14.98 -0.31 -9.41
CA PRO A 76 15.00 0.89 -10.25
C PRO A 76 13.64 1.26 -10.84
N ALA A 77 12.76 0.29 -11.09
CA ALA A 77 11.38 0.54 -11.56
C ALA A 77 10.54 1.35 -10.55
N PHE A 78 10.94 1.38 -9.28
CA PHE A 78 10.27 2.12 -8.19
C PHE A 78 10.95 3.46 -7.87
N GLU A 79 11.94 3.88 -8.66
CA GLU A 79 12.67 5.13 -8.45
C GLU A 79 11.72 6.35 -8.38
N GLY A 80 11.89 7.19 -7.36
CA GLY A 80 11.05 8.37 -7.13
C GLY A 80 9.67 8.07 -6.53
N MET A 81 9.32 6.81 -6.27
CA MET A 81 8.10 6.50 -5.53
C MET A 81 8.32 6.62 -4.02
N PRO A 82 7.34 7.12 -3.26
CA PRO A 82 7.44 7.32 -1.81
C PRO A 82 7.24 6.01 -1.03
N ILE A 83 8.09 5.01 -1.31
CA ILE A 83 8.09 3.72 -0.61
C ILE A 83 8.68 3.90 0.79
N LEU A 84 7.90 3.60 1.83
CA LEU A 84 8.34 3.68 3.22
C LEU A 84 9.20 2.46 3.56
N ARG A 85 10.50 2.67 3.78
CA ARG A 85 11.44 1.65 4.28
C ARG A 85 11.59 1.65 5.80
N GLN A 86 10.91 2.57 6.47
CA GLN A 86 10.85 2.73 7.92
C GLN A 86 9.46 3.25 8.29
N ARG A 87 8.98 2.91 9.49
CA ARG A 87 7.76 3.48 10.06
C ARG A 87 7.81 5.00 9.99
N LYS A 88 6.69 5.62 9.64
CA LYS A 88 6.54 7.07 9.66
C LYS A 88 5.34 7.46 10.52
N ASP A 89 5.57 8.23 11.57
CA ASP A 89 4.47 8.83 12.35
C ASP A 89 3.90 10.01 11.54
N VAL A 90 2.63 9.92 11.17
CA VAL A 90 1.93 10.85 10.28
C VAL A 90 0.43 10.64 10.41
N GLU A 91 -0.33 11.73 10.48
CA GLU A 91 -1.79 11.65 10.41
C GLU A 91 -2.23 11.23 9.02
N LEU A 92 -3.11 10.22 8.96
CA LEU A 92 -3.71 9.72 7.72
C LEU A 92 -5.22 9.95 7.79
N THR A 93 -5.75 10.70 6.83
CA THR A 93 -7.18 11.03 6.72
C THR A 93 -7.87 10.14 5.72
N THR A 94 -7.24 9.91 4.57
CA THR A 94 -7.75 9.04 3.50
C THR A 94 -6.68 8.05 3.06
N VAL A 95 -7.00 6.76 3.10
CA VAL A 95 -6.08 5.69 2.71
C VAL A 95 -6.71 4.77 1.68
N MET A 96 -5.86 4.13 0.87
CA MET A 96 -6.25 3.20 -0.17
C MET A 96 -5.64 1.83 0.11
N SER A 97 -6.38 0.76 -0.10
CA SER A 97 -5.90 -0.62 0.03
C SER A 97 -6.27 -1.42 -1.22
N ASN A 98 -5.27 -1.98 -1.90
CA ASN A 98 -5.43 -2.77 -3.12
C ASN A 98 -5.44 -4.27 -2.83
N SER A 99 -6.20 -5.02 -3.63
CA SER A 99 -6.28 -6.48 -3.59
C SER A 99 -6.48 -7.02 -5.00
N PHE A 100 -5.41 -7.51 -5.62
CA PHE A 100 -5.39 -7.95 -7.01
C PHE A 100 -5.16 -9.46 -7.08
N GLY A 101 -6.27 -10.21 -7.16
CA GLY A 101 -6.27 -11.66 -7.08
C GLY A 101 -6.05 -12.35 -8.43
N PHE A 102 -5.79 -13.66 -8.35
CA PHE A 102 -5.76 -14.53 -9.53
C PHE A 102 -7.05 -14.43 -10.36
N GLY A 103 -6.93 -14.69 -11.66
CA GLY A 103 -8.06 -14.58 -12.60
C GLY A 103 -8.34 -13.14 -13.08
N GLY A 104 -7.48 -12.18 -12.74
CA GLY A 104 -7.62 -10.79 -13.17
C GLY A 104 -8.68 -10.01 -12.39
N THR A 105 -9.02 -10.46 -11.17
CA THR A 105 -9.97 -9.78 -10.29
C THR A 105 -9.24 -8.73 -9.46
N ASN A 106 -9.70 -7.48 -9.56
CA ASN A 106 -9.13 -6.36 -8.83
C ASN A 106 -10.17 -5.73 -7.90
N GLY A 107 -9.84 -5.61 -6.62
CA GLY A 107 -10.61 -4.89 -5.62
C GLY A 107 -9.76 -3.80 -4.96
N THR A 108 -10.35 -2.64 -4.73
CA THR A 108 -9.71 -1.53 -4.03
C THR A 108 -10.69 -0.95 -3.03
N LEU A 109 -10.23 -0.68 -1.82
CA LEU A 109 -10.98 0.06 -0.81
C LEU A 109 -10.32 1.43 -0.60
N ILE A 110 -11.15 2.47 -0.47
CA ILE A 110 -10.74 3.78 0.02
C ILE A 110 -11.45 3.99 1.36
N LEU A 111 -10.67 4.22 2.41
CA LEU A 111 -11.16 4.45 3.76
C LEU A 111 -10.83 5.89 4.13
N SER A 112 -11.83 6.64 4.60
CA SER A 112 -11.66 8.04 5.02
C SER A 112 -12.29 8.27 6.38
N LYS A 113 -11.69 9.15 7.19
CA LYS A 113 -12.33 9.64 8.43
C LYS A 113 -13.60 10.43 8.04
N ASP A 114 -14.73 10.13 8.67
CA ASP A 114 -15.97 10.89 8.49
C ASP A 114 -15.81 12.31 9.08
N GLY A 115 -16.32 13.32 8.37
CA GLY A 115 -16.45 14.69 8.88
C GLY A 115 -15.34 15.69 8.52
N LEU A 116 -14.75 15.59 7.32
CA LEU A 116 -14.09 16.74 6.70
C LEU A 116 -15.10 17.77 6.18
#